data_AF-A0A4R1UDM2-F1
#
_entry.id   AF-A0A4R1UDM2-F1
#
_cell.length_a   1.000
_cell.length_b   1.000
_cell.length_c   1.000
_cell.angle_alpha   90.00
_cell.angle_beta   90.00
_cell.angle_gamma   90.00
#
_symmetry.space_group_name_H-M   'P 1'
#
loop_
_entity.id
_entity.type
_entity.pdbx_description
1 polymer ?
#
loop_
_entity_poly.entity_id
_entity_poly.type
_entity_poly.pdbx_seq_one_letter_code
_entity_poly.pdbx_strand_id
1 'polypeptide(L)'
;MLAILLVVRFRLWLLPELQKDDKMKRLSRFAWLGATSISLLTLASGAVAQNDPSASLTVNADRPGPIISRNLFGQFAEQLGQGIYEGVWVGRNSKIPNVRGIRSDVVRALRALKVPNVRWPGGCFADQYHWRNGIGPGAKRPATYNINWGDPVEPNQFGTQEYMDFIGQIGSEANITANVGSGTVQEAADWLEYLTTDKPTTLAKERAGPSSACSGPGS
;
A
#
# COMPACT_ATOMS: atom_id res chain seq x y z
N MET A 1 -13.49 5.98 -44.49
CA MET A 1 -13.21 6.18 -45.92
C MET A 1 -13.46 4.93 -46.78
N LEU A 2 -13.12 3.72 -46.33
CA LEU A 2 -13.32 2.47 -47.08
C LEU A 2 -14.79 2.12 -47.38
N ALA A 3 -15.72 2.38 -46.45
CA ALA A 3 -17.14 2.07 -46.62
C ALA A 3 -17.82 2.95 -47.69
N ILE A 4 -17.38 4.19 -47.88
CA ILE A 4 -17.94 5.13 -48.88
C ILE A 4 -17.50 4.71 -50.30
N LEU A 5 -16.28 4.21 -50.47
CA LEU A 5 -15.78 3.70 -51.75
C LEU A 5 -16.50 2.42 -52.20
N LEU A 6 -16.90 1.55 -51.27
CA LEU A 6 -17.64 0.32 -51.60
C LEU A 6 -19.05 0.63 -52.10
N VAL A 7 -19.76 1.57 -51.47
CA VAL A 7 -21.13 1.96 -51.83
C VAL A 7 -21.18 2.68 -53.18
N VAL A 8 -20.20 3.54 -53.49
CA VAL A 8 -20.11 4.21 -54.80
C VAL A 8 -19.80 3.20 -55.92
N ARG A 9 -18.93 2.21 -55.67
CA ARG A 9 -18.60 1.16 -56.67
C ARG A 9 -19.75 0.18 -56.92
N PHE A 10 -20.54 -0.16 -55.91
CA PHE A 10 -21.69 -1.05 -56.08
C PHE A 10 -22.81 -0.39 -56.90
N ARG A 11 -23.00 0.93 -56.75
CA ARG A 11 -24.03 1.70 -57.47
C ARG A 11 -23.72 1.89 -58.96
N LEU A 12 -22.44 1.88 -59.33
CA LEU A 12 -21.98 1.91 -60.73
C LEU A 12 -22.19 0.59 -61.48
N TRP A 13 -22.35 -0.53 -60.77
CA TRP A 13 -22.57 -1.86 -61.37
C TRP A 13 -24.03 -2.12 -61.75
N LEU A 14 -24.99 -1.43 -61.11
CA LEU A 14 -26.43 -1.61 -61.38
C LEU A 14 -26.99 -0.78 -62.55
N LEU A 15 -26.15 0.01 -63.24
CA LEU A 15 -26.57 0.84 -64.38
C LEU A 15 -26.56 0.00 -65.67
N PRO A 16 -27.72 -0.38 -66.24
CA PRO A 16 -27.81 -1.31 -67.38
C PRO A 16 -27.15 -0.76 -68.66
N GLU A 17 -27.08 0.55 -68.81
CA GLU A 17 -26.48 1.25 -69.95
C GLU A 17 -24.99 0.97 -70.13
N LEU A 18 -24.23 0.67 -69.08
CA LEU A 18 -22.78 0.42 -69.15
C LEU A 18 -22.41 -1.02 -69.56
N GLN A 19 -23.39 -1.93 -69.66
CA GLN A 19 -23.15 -3.34 -70.04
C GLN A 19 -23.21 -3.61 -71.56
N LYS A 20 -23.54 -2.60 -72.39
CA LYS A 20 -23.71 -2.77 -73.85
C LYS A 20 -22.43 -2.63 -74.66
N ASP A 21 -21.34 -2.14 -74.08
CA ASP A 21 -20.07 -1.93 -74.78
C ASP A 21 -19.12 -3.15 -74.61
N ASP A 22 -18.77 -3.81 -75.71
CA ASP A 22 -17.90 -4.98 -75.73
C ASP A 22 -16.46 -4.66 -75.29
N LYS A 23 -15.99 -3.41 -75.43
CA LYS A 23 -14.70 -2.99 -74.86
C LYS A 23 -14.73 -3.00 -73.34
N MET A 24 -15.86 -2.61 -72.72
CA MET A 24 -16.03 -2.59 -71.27
C MET A 24 -16.15 -4.00 -70.67
N LYS A 25 -16.75 -4.95 -71.39
CA LYS A 25 -16.79 -6.38 -70.98
C LYS A 25 -15.41 -7.04 -71.02
N ARG A 26 -14.53 -6.62 -71.94
CA ARG A 26 -13.14 -7.08 -72.00
C ARG A 26 -12.32 -6.50 -70.85
N LEU A 27 -12.51 -5.21 -70.55
CA LEU A 27 -11.86 -4.54 -69.41
C LEU A 27 -12.29 -5.12 -68.06
N SER A 28 -13.57 -5.49 -67.90
CA SER A 28 -14.09 -6.12 -66.68
C SER A 28 -13.56 -7.55 -66.47
N ARG A 29 -13.30 -8.30 -67.55
CA ARG A 29 -12.68 -9.64 -67.51
C ARG A 29 -11.20 -9.59 -67.10
N PHE A 30 -10.44 -8.61 -67.58
CA PHE A 30 -9.06 -8.39 -67.13
C PHE A 30 -8.99 -7.85 -65.69
N ALA A 31 -9.94 -6.99 -65.29
CA ALA A 31 -10.07 -6.54 -63.90
C ALA A 31 -10.43 -7.70 -62.95
N TRP A 32 -11.22 -8.68 -63.40
CA TRP A 32 -11.51 -9.90 -62.64
C TRP A 32 -10.30 -10.80 -62.47
N LEU A 33 -9.51 -11.04 -63.53
CA LEU A 33 -8.28 -11.85 -63.45
C LEU A 33 -7.20 -11.20 -62.58
N GLY A 34 -7.08 -9.86 -62.61
CA GLY A 34 -6.19 -9.12 -61.70
C GLY A 34 -6.69 -9.12 -60.25
N ALA A 35 -8.00 -9.00 -60.04
CA ALA A 35 -8.60 -9.01 -58.70
C ALA A 35 -8.57 -10.40 -58.03
N THR A 36 -8.69 -11.49 -58.79
CA THR A 36 -8.52 -12.86 -58.26
C THR A 36 -7.07 -13.15 -57.88
N SER A 37 -6.10 -12.66 -58.65
CA SER A 37 -4.67 -12.86 -58.34
C SER A 37 -4.22 -12.06 -57.12
N ILE A 38 -4.75 -10.86 -56.90
CA ILE A 38 -4.48 -10.05 -55.70
C ILE A 38 -5.20 -10.63 -54.47
N SER A 39 -6.39 -11.22 -54.64
CA SER A 39 -7.14 -11.86 -53.54
C SER A 39 -6.53 -13.20 -53.10
N LEU A 40 -5.82 -13.91 -53.97
CA LEU A 40 -5.06 -15.11 -53.57
C LEU A 40 -3.72 -14.77 -52.87
N LEU A 41 -3.09 -13.64 -53.19
CA LEU A 41 -1.84 -13.24 -52.51
C LEU A 41 -2.05 -12.70 -51.10
N THR A 42 -3.23 -12.16 -50.76
CA THR A 42 -3.53 -11.66 -49.40
C THR A 42 -3.96 -12.75 -48.41
N LEU A 43 -4.30 -13.96 -48.87
CA LEU A 43 -4.56 -15.12 -48.01
C LEU A 43 -3.26 -15.84 -47.57
N ALA A 44 -2.11 -15.46 -48.14
CA ALA A 44 -0.80 -16.01 -47.78
C ALA A 44 -0.02 -15.11 -46.79
N SER A 45 -0.65 -14.09 -46.22
CA SER A 45 -0.17 -13.53 -44.95
C SER A 45 -0.43 -14.61 -43.90
N GLY A 46 0.55 -15.51 -43.77
CA GLY A 46 0.53 -16.60 -42.80
C GLY A 46 0.01 -16.07 -41.48
N ALA A 47 -0.95 -16.79 -40.91
CA ALA A 47 -1.22 -16.67 -39.49
C ALA A 47 0.15 -16.72 -38.80
N VAL A 48 0.64 -15.57 -38.34
CA VAL A 48 1.74 -15.52 -37.40
C VAL A 48 1.21 -16.37 -36.26
N ALA A 49 1.72 -17.60 -36.16
CA ALA A 49 1.37 -18.48 -35.07
C ALA A 49 1.58 -17.63 -33.81
N GLN A 50 0.50 -17.40 -33.08
CA GLN A 50 0.61 -16.87 -31.73
C GLN A 50 1.45 -17.94 -31.01
N ASN A 51 2.75 -17.67 -30.88
CA ASN A 51 3.56 -18.40 -29.93
C ASN A 51 2.98 -18.03 -28.58
N ASP A 52 2.08 -18.87 -28.08
CA ASP A 52 1.67 -18.80 -26.69
C ASP A 52 2.97 -18.85 -25.88
N PRO A 53 3.28 -17.80 -25.09
CA PRO A 53 4.53 -17.78 -24.36
C PRO A 53 4.52 -18.97 -23.42
N SER A 54 5.35 -19.96 -23.72
CA SER A 54 5.52 -21.14 -22.87
C SER A 54 6.66 -20.88 -21.89
N ALA A 55 6.38 -21.13 -20.61
CA ALA A 55 7.36 -21.07 -19.54
C ALA A 55 7.42 -22.43 -18.84
N SER A 56 8.62 -22.87 -18.50
CA SER A 56 8.85 -24.09 -17.72
C SER A 56 9.40 -23.74 -16.34
N LEU A 57 8.90 -24.40 -15.29
CA LEU A 57 9.30 -24.23 -13.89
C LEU A 57 9.55 -25.60 -13.25
N THR A 58 10.69 -25.75 -12.59
CA THR A 58 11.02 -26.92 -11.77
C THR A 58 11.12 -26.51 -10.30
N VAL A 59 10.41 -27.21 -9.40
CA VAL A 59 10.45 -26.99 -7.95
C VAL A 59 11.10 -28.20 -7.27
N ASN A 60 12.23 -27.99 -6.60
CA ASN A 60 12.96 -29.04 -5.88
C ASN A 60 12.62 -28.99 -4.38
N ALA A 61 11.56 -29.70 -3.95
CA ALA A 61 11.11 -29.70 -2.56
C ALA A 61 12.05 -30.48 -1.60
N ASP A 62 12.96 -31.30 -2.14
CA ASP A 62 13.99 -32.07 -1.44
C ASP A 62 15.23 -31.23 -1.07
N ARG A 63 15.32 -29.98 -1.55
CA ARG A 63 16.44 -29.08 -1.33
C ARG A 63 15.98 -27.81 -0.62
N PRO A 64 15.77 -27.84 0.71
CA PRO A 64 15.31 -26.67 1.44
C PRO A 64 16.33 -25.52 1.35
N GLY A 65 15.84 -24.33 1.07
CA GLY A 65 16.63 -23.10 1.11
C GLY A 65 16.61 -22.42 2.50
N PRO A 66 17.06 -21.16 2.58
CA PRO A 66 16.97 -20.37 3.81
C PRO A 66 15.52 -20.18 4.27
N ILE A 67 15.35 -20.01 5.59
CA ILE A 67 14.05 -19.67 6.17
C ILE A 67 13.64 -18.26 5.73
N ILE A 68 12.45 -18.13 5.15
CA ILE A 68 11.85 -16.83 4.86
C ILE A 68 11.40 -16.21 6.18
N SER A 69 12.15 -15.20 6.65
CA SER A 69 11.84 -14.53 7.91
C SER A 69 10.44 -13.92 7.88
N ARG A 70 9.67 -14.15 8.94
CA ARG A 70 8.33 -13.54 9.08
C ARG A 70 8.40 -12.01 9.03
N ASN A 71 9.50 -11.40 9.47
CA ASN A 71 9.64 -9.95 9.53
C ASN A 71 9.66 -9.27 8.16
N LEU A 72 9.79 -10.03 7.07
CA LEU A 72 9.57 -9.53 5.71
C LEU A 72 8.12 -9.06 5.47
N PHE A 73 7.17 -9.55 6.27
CA PHE A 73 5.75 -9.16 6.22
C PHE A 73 5.40 -8.06 7.25
N GLY A 74 6.41 -7.34 7.74
CA GLY A 74 6.23 -6.20 8.64
C GLY A 74 5.38 -5.09 8.03
N GLN A 75 4.81 -4.26 8.90
CA GLN A 75 3.97 -3.11 8.51
C GLN A 75 4.66 -1.80 8.89
N PHE A 76 4.15 -0.70 8.37
CA PHE A 76 4.65 0.65 8.64
C PHE A 76 3.45 1.58 8.87
N ALA A 77 3.45 2.28 10.00
CA ALA A 77 2.41 3.22 10.39
C ALA A 77 3.05 4.57 10.75
N GLU A 78 2.94 5.53 9.84
CA GLU A 78 3.40 6.92 10.04
C GLU A 78 2.26 7.81 10.51
N GLN A 79 2.55 8.85 11.29
CA GLN A 79 1.65 9.99 11.51
C GLN A 79 1.43 10.74 10.18
N LEU A 80 0.60 10.17 9.33
CA LEU A 80 0.34 10.63 7.98
C LEU A 80 -1.14 10.45 7.65
N GLY A 81 -1.81 11.56 7.35
CA GLY A 81 -3.22 11.59 7.00
C GLY A 81 -4.08 10.85 8.02
N GLN A 82 -4.86 9.87 7.55
CA GLN A 82 -5.74 9.05 8.38
C GLN A 82 -5.12 7.70 8.77
N GLY A 83 -3.81 7.49 8.57
CA GLY A 83 -3.14 6.23 8.90
C GLY A 83 -3.22 5.91 10.39
N ILE A 84 -2.87 6.89 11.23
CA ILE A 84 -2.98 6.78 12.69
C ILE A 84 -4.35 7.25 13.16
N TYR A 85 -4.71 8.51 12.92
CA TYR A 85 -5.99 9.07 13.33
C TYR A 85 -7.11 8.55 12.42
N GLU A 86 -8.20 8.05 13.02
CA GLU A 86 -9.28 7.29 12.35
C GLU A 86 -8.89 5.88 11.88
N GLY A 87 -7.69 5.70 11.31
CA GLY A 87 -7.18 4.41 10.82
C GLY A 87 -6.83 3.42 11.93
N VAL A 88 -6.25 3.88 13.05
CA VAL A 88 -5.91 3.05 14.21
C VAL A 88 -6.53 3.64 15.48
N TRP A 89 -6.21 4.91 15.75
CA TRP A 89 -6.67 5.66 16.90
C TRP A 89 -7.96 6.42 16.59
N VAL A 90 -9.02 6.07 17.31
CA VAL A 90 -10.31 6.76 17.26
C VAL A 90 -10.60 7.54 18.54
N GLY A 91 -9.79 7.33 19.59
CA GLY A 91 -9.98 7.92 20.91
C GLY A 91 -10.94 7.12 21.79
N ARG A 92 -10.71 7.15 23.11
CA ARG A 92 -11.39 6.28 24.09
C ARG A 92 -12.91 6.48 24.15
N ASN A 93 -13.37 7.70 23.88
CA ASN A 93 -14.78 8.07 23.94
C ASN A 93 -15.48 8.02 22.58
N SER A 94 -14.82 7.45 21.56
CA SER A 94 -15.41 7.31 20.23
C SER A 94 -16.60 6.37 20.23
N LYS A 95 -17.59 6.65 19.36
CA LYS A 95 -18.70 5.73 19.08
C LYS A 95 -18.25 4.51 18.26
N ILE A 96 -17.08 4.59 17.61
CA ILE A 96 -16.49 3.46 16.89
C ILE A 96 -16.02 2.43 17.94
N PRO A 97 -16.42 1.14 17.84
CA PRO A 97 -15.99 0.11 18.78
C PRO A 97 -14.47 0.03 18.90
N ASN A 98 -13.95 0.22 20.11
CA ASN A 98 -12.53 0.33 20.37
C ASN A 98 -12.13 -0.27 21.73
N VAL A 99 -10.85 -0.61 21.87
CA VAL A 99 -10.22 -0.96 23.14
C VAL A 99 -9.20 0.11 23.46
N ARG A 100 -9.43 0.85 24.55
CA ARG A 100 -8.56 1.95 25.03
C ARG A 100 -8.25 3.04 23.99
N GLY A 101 -9.13 3.22 22.99
CA GLY A 101 -9.01 4.21 21.92
C GLY A 101 -8.57 3.66 20.57
N ILE A 102 -8.21 2.38 20.50
CA ILE A 102 -7.78 1.69 19.27
C ILE A 102 -8.95 0.88 18.71
N ARG A 103 -9.33 1.13 17.46
CA ARG A 103 -10.53 0.53 16.85
C ARG A 103 -10.40 -1.00 16.70
N SER A 104 -11.41 -1.72 17.16
CA SER A 104 -11.34 -3.18 17.35
C SER A 104 -11.43 -3.98 16.05
N ASP A 105 -12.02 -3.42 15.02
CA ASP A 105 -12.10 -4.02 13.69
C ASP A 105 -10.73 -4.15 13.02
N VAL A 106 -9.92 -3.09 13.08
CA VAL A 106 -8.54 -3.10 12.57
C VAL A 106 -7.65 -4.03 13.37
N VAL A 107 -7.75 -4.02 14.71
CA VAL A 107 -7.01 -4.97 15.56
C VAL A 107 -7.29 -6.41 15.16
N ARG A 108 -8.57 -6.77 14.96
CA ARG A 108 -8.95 -8.13 14.54
C ARG A 108 -8.38 -8.50 13.17
N ALA A 109 -8.40 -7.58 12.21
CA ALA A 109 -7.83 -7.81 10.88
C ALA A 109 -6.32 -8.02 10.94
N LEU A 110 -5.58 -7.16 11.66
CA LEU A 110 -4.13 -7.26 11.79
C LEU A 110 -3.68 -8.52 12.53
N ARG A 111 -4.45 -8.96 13.54
CA ARG A 111 -4.24 -10.26 14.21
C ARG A 111 -4.41 -11.43 13.24
N ALA A 112 -5.44 -11.39 12.39
CA ALA A 112 -5.69 -12.44 11.40
C ALA A 112 -4.54 -12.53 10.37
N LEU A 113 -3.97 -11.38 10.00
CA LEU A 113 -2.79 -11.29 9.13
C LEU A 113 -1.48 -11.72 9.81
N LYS A 114 -1.48 -11.92 11.14
CA LYS A 114 -0.30 -12.28 11.94
C LYS A 114 0.86 -11.30 11.75
N VAL A 115 0.53 -10.01 11.72
CA VAL A 115 1.50 -8.92 11.53
C VAL A 115 2.68 -9.08 12.49
N PRO A 116 3.92 -9.14 11.98
CA PRO A 116 5.07 -9.53 12.78
C PRO A 116 5.70 -8.38 13.55
N ASN A 117 5.82 -7.23 12.92
CA ASN A 117 6.32 -5.99 13.49
C ASN A 117 5.62 -4.81 12.81
N VAL A 118 5.54 -3.69 13.50
CA VAL A 118 5.04 -2.43 12.92
C VAL A 118 6.06 -1.32 13.18
N ARG A 119 6.61 -0.72 12.12
CA ARG A 119 7.48 0.45 12.24
C ARG A 119 6.67 1.72 12.52
N TRP A 120 7.08 2.50 13.52
CA TRP A 120 6.43 3.76 13.97
C TRP A 120 7.47 4.62 14.73
N PRO A 121 7.33 5.95 14.86
CA PRO A 121 6.39 6.87 14.21
C PRO A 121 6.74 7.13 12.75
N GLY A 122 7.93 6.69 12.36
CA GLY A 122 8.48 6.48 11.02
C GLY A 122 8.37 7.59 9.98
N GLY A 123 8.88 7.24 8.81
CA GLY A 123 9.03 8.09 7.63
C GLY A 123 9.77 9.39 7.95
N CYS A 124 9.32 10.46 7.34
CA CYS A 124 9.89 11.78 7.56
C CYS A 124 9.44 12.38 8.89
N PHE A 125 8.26 11.98 9.40
CA PHE A 125 7.75 12.46 10.68
C PHE A 125 8.66 12.08 11.85
N ALA A 126 9.25 10.87 11.83
CA ALA A 126 10.15 10.41 12.90
C ALA A 126 11.36 11.34 13.14
N ASP A 127 11.92 11.94 12.09
CA ASP A 127 13.07 12.85 12.20
C ASP A 127 12.72 14.22 12.79
N GLN A 128 11.45 14.44 13.13
CA GLN A 128 10.94 15.67 13.77
C GLN A 128 10.10 15.38 15.01
N TYR A 129 9.88 14.10 15.30
CA TYR A 129 9.10 13.68 16.44
C TYR A 129 9.96 13.71 17.71
N HIS A 130 9.53 14.49 18.69
CA HIS A 130 10.12 14.47 20.03
C HIS A 130 9.26 13.64 20.96
N TRP A 131 9.74 12.46 21.36
CA TRP A 131 8.92 11.43 22.00
C TRP A 131 8.25 11.86 23.31
N ARG A 132 8.85 12.84 24.01
CA ARG A 132 8.27 13.43 25.22
C ARG A 132 6.94 14.15 24.97
N ASN A 133 6.70 14.63 23.74
CA ASN A 133 5.44 15.25 23.36
C ASN A 133 4.29 14.23 23.34
N GLY A 134 4.58 12.95 23.11
CA GLY A 134 3.61 11.87 23.04
C GLY A 134 3.46 11.03 24.32
N ILE A 135 3.89 11.53 25.48
CA ILE A 135 3.71 10.83 26.77
C ILE A 135 2.95 11.68 27.79
N GLY A 136 2.60 11.09 28.93
CA GLY A 136 1.84 11.76 29.99
C GLY A 136 0.35 11.94 29.64
N PRO A 137 -0.40 12.73 30.44
CA PRO A 137 -1.84 12.90 30.26
C PRO A 137 -2.16 13.51 28.90
N GLY A 138 -2.96 12.82 28.08
CA GLY A 138 -3.26 13.22 26.69
C GLY A 138 -3.75 14.67 26.54
N ALA A 139 -4.55 15.17 27.49
CA ALA A 139 -5.05 16.55 27.47
C ALA A 139 -3.97 17.63 27.73
N LYS A 140 -2.79 17.23 28.21
CA LYS A 140 -1.65 18.12 28.49
C LYS A 140 -0.53 17.99 27.44
N ARG A 141 -0.68 17.09 26.47
CA ARG A 141 0.32 16.90 25.42
C ARG A 141 0.29 18.10 24.47
N PRO A 142 1.44 18.60 24.02
CA PRO A 142 1.49 19.72 23.09
C PRO A 142 0.98 19.29 21.72
N ALA A 143 0.23 20.17 21.06
CA ALA A 143 -0.02 20.05 19.64
C ALA A 143 1.21 20.56 18.87
N THR A 144 1.74 19.75 17.96
CA THR A 144 2.90 20.07 17.13
C THR A 144 2.48 20.22 15.66
N TYR A 145 3.40 20.65 14.83
CA TYR A 145 3.18 20.85 13.41
C TYR A 145 3.85 19.73 12.61
N ASN A 146 3.12 19.08 11.71
CA ASN A 146 3.65 18.02 10.86
C ASN A 146 3.99 18.58 9.48
N ILE A 147 5.24 19.02 9.28
CA ILE A 147 5.64 19.72 8.04
C ILE A 147 5.68 18.81 6.82
N ASN A 148 5.71 17.49 7.02
CA ASN A 148 6.03 16.54 5.97
C ASN A 148 4.81 16.17 5.12
N TRP A 149 3.60 16.33 5.67
CA TRP A 149 2.38 15.73 5.10
C TRP A 149 1.22 16.71 4.95
N GLY A 150 1.49 17.87 4.35
CA GLY A 150 0.47 18.88 4.10
C GLY A 150 0.13 19.71 5.34
N ASP A 151 1.10 19.84 6.25
CA ASP A 151 1.05 20.80 7.34
C ASP A 151 -0.10 20.66 8.37
N PRO A 152 -0.61 19.45 8.70
CA PRO A 152 -1.64 19.32 9.71
C PRO A 152 -1.07 19.54 11.12
N VAL A 153 -1.97 19.95 12.02
CA VAL A 153 -1.71 19.94 13.46
C VAL A 153 -1.68 18.48 13.95
N GLU A 154 -0.57 18.08 14.55
CA GLU A 154 -0.38 16.80 15.22
C GLU A 154 -0.70 16.94 16.71
N PRO A 155 -1.82 16.40 17.21
CA PRO A 155 -2.22 16.61 18.60
C PRO A 155 -1.46 15.73 19.62
N ASN A 156 -0.61 14.81 19.15
CA ASN A 156 0.16 13.84 19.95
C ASN A 156 -0.71 12.96 20.87
N GLN A 157 -1.97 12.71 20.50
CA GLN A 157 -2.86 11.84 21.26
C GLN A 157 -2.50 10.36 21.11
N PHE A 158 -1.91 9.97 19.98
CA PHE A 158 -1.33 8.65 19.78
C PHE A 158 0.18 8.73 19.89
N GLY A 159 0.71 8.45 21.08
CA GLY A 159 2.14 8.49 21.37
C GLY A 159 2.67 7.15 21.86
N THR A 160 3.71 7.20 22.69
CA THR A 160 4.47 5.99 23.07
C THR A 160 3.58 4.93 23.73
N GLN A 161 2.73 5.30 24.69
CA GLN A 161 1.89 4.32 25.40
C GLN A 161 0.82 3.72 24.49
N GLU A 162 0.19 4.55 23.66
CA GLU A 162 -0.85 4.11 22.73
C GLU A 162 -0.27 3.18 21.65
N TYR A 163 0.93 3.46 21.15
CA TYR A 163 1.64 2.57 20.23
C TYR A 163 1.98 1.22 20.88
N MET A 164 2.56 1.22 22.09
CA MET A 164 2.88 -0.04 22.78
C MET A 164 1.63 -0.85 23.11
N ASP A 165 0.52 -0.19 23.47
CA ASP A 165 -0.77 -0.86 23.65
C ASP A 165 -1.30 -1.47 22.35
N PHE A 166 -1.22 -0.72 21.24
CA PHE A 166 -1.60 -1.22 19.92
C PHE A 166 -0.81 -2.47 19.53
N ILE A 167 0.51 -2.45 19.69
CA ILE A 167 1.39 -3.61 19.43
C ILE A 167 0.97 -4.82 20.29
N GLY A 168 0.69 -4.60 21.59
CA GLY A 168 0.20 -5.65 22.48
C GLY A 168 -1.17 -6.20 22.07
N GLN A 169 -2.10 -5.34 21.64
CA GLN A 169 -3.43 -5.75 21.19
C GLN A 169 -3.39 -6.62 19.93
N ILE A 170 -2.47 -6.35 19.00
CA ILE A 170 -2.34 -7.13 17.77
C ILE A 170 -1.39 -8.34 17.89
N GLY A 171 -0.64 -8.45 18.98
CA GLY A 171 0.35 -9.51 19.18
C GLY A 171 1.55 -9.40 18.24
N SER A 172 1.99 -8.17 17.97
CA SER A 172 3.13 -7.85 17.10
C SER A 172 4.36 -7.48 17.94
N GLU A 173 5.50 -7.31 17.29
CA GLU A 173 6.68 -6.67 17.86
C GLU A 173 6.71 -5.16 17.53
N ALA A 174 7.34 -4.39 18.42
CA ALA A 174 7.55 -2.96 18.22
C ALA A 174 8.82 -2.73 17.38
N ASN A 175 8.75 -1.82 16.41
CA ASN A 175 9.88 -1.33 15.63
C ASN A 175 9.85 0.19 15.68
N ILE A 176 10.70 0.78 16.54
CA ILE A 176 10.67 2.22 16.82
C ILE A 176 11.74 2.92 15.99
N THR A 177 11.35 4.01 15.33
CA THR A 177 12.26 4.90 14.61
C THR A 177 12.59 6.09 15.52
N ALA A 178 13.82 6.16 16.01
CA ALA A 178 14.30 7.27 16.82
C ALA A 178 14.65 8.49 15.95
N ASN A 179 14.41 9.68 16.48
CA ASN A 179 14.72 10.94 15.82
C ASN A 179 16.24 11.18 15.83
N VAL A 180 16.87 11.17 14.66
CA VAL A 180 18.27 11.56 14.48
C VAL A 180 18.39 12.89 13.72
N GLY A 181 17.40 13.23 12.88
CA GLY A 181 17.43 14.45 12.08
C GLY A 181 17.42 15.75 12.89
N SER A 182 16.54 15.87 13.88
CA SER A 182 16.39 17.06 14.74
C SER A 182 16.50 16.78 16.24
N GLY A 183 16.55 15.50 16.62
CA GLY A 183 16.72 15.05 17.99
C GLY A 183 18.17 15.02 18.44
N THR A 184 18.39 14.51 19.66
CA THR A 184 19.72 14.30 20.21
C THR A 184 19.98 12.82 20.52
N VAL A 185 21.26 12.45 20.62
CA VAL A 185 21.64 11.10 21.10
C VAL A 185 21.04 10.83 22.48
N GLN A 186 21.05 11.83 23.37
CA GLN A 186 20.45 11.71 24.70
C GLN A 186 18.94 11.46 24.62
N GLU A 187 18.23 12.14 23.71
CA GLU A 187 16.80 11.93 23.52
C GLU A 187 16.46 10.49 23.11
N ALA A 188 17.23 9.92 22.18
CA ALA A 188 17.06 8.53 21.77
C ALA A 188 17.41 7.53 22.89
N ALA A 189 18.49 7.80 23.63
CA ALA A 189 18.90 6.98 24.77
C ALA A 189 17.86 7.00 25.91
N ASP A 190 17.33 8.19 26.24
CA ASP A 190 16.26 8.35 27.23
C ASP A 190 15.01 7.60 26.79
N TRP A 191 14.66 7.64 25.50
CA TRP A 191 13.48 6.91 25.03
C TRP A 191 13.65 5.40 25.17
N LEU A 192 14.85 4.89 24.84
CA LEU A 192 15.17 3.48 25.03
C LEU A 192 15.09 3.06 26.50
N GLU A 193 15.67 3.85 27.41
CA GLU A 193 15.56 3.60 28.85
C GLU A 193 14.09 3.62 29.28
N TYR A 194 13.37 4.68 28.90
CA TYR A 194 11.95 4.86 29.18
C TYR A 194 11.12 3.67 28.73
N LEU A 195 11.45 3.03 27.61
CA LEU A 195 10.72 1.89 27.07
C LEU A 195 11.08 0.55 27.73
N THR A 196 12.36 0.35 28.06
CA THR A 196 12.89 -1.01 28.28
C THR A 196 13.42 -1.27 29.67
N THR A 197 13.79 -0.23 30.44
CA THR A 197 14.47 -0.45 31.71
C THR A 197 13.55 -1.15 32.72
N ASP A 198 14.08 -2.14 33.43
CA ASP A 198 13.43 -2.82 34.56
C ASP A 198 13.83 -2.20 35.91
N LYS A 199 14.79 -1.26 35.90
CA LYS A 199 15.31 -0.61 37.09
C LYS A 199 14.42 0.55 37.51
N PRO A 200 14.37 0.91 38.80
CA PRO A 200 13.49 1.96 39.32
C PRO A 200 14.03 3.38 39.04
N THR A 201 14.36 3.67 37.79
CA THR A 201 14.85 4.99 37.35
C THR A 201 13.72 6.02 37.29
N THR A 202 14.07 7.30 37.16
CA THR A 202 13.08 8.37 36.97
C THR A 202 12.19 8.11 35.75
N LEU A 203 12.78 7.69 34.63
CA LEU A 203 12.06 7.37 33.40
C LEU A 203 11.16 6.14 33.55
N ALA A 204 11.59 5.12 34.31
CA ALA A 204 10.76 3.96 34.59
C ALA A 204 9.51 4.32 35.41
N LYS A 205 9.67 5.19 36.42
CA LYS A 205 8.57 5.71 37.23
C LYS A 205 7.64 6.59 36.40
N GLU A 206 8.20 7.42 35.51
CA GLU A 206 7.45 8.23 34.55
C GLU A 206 6.62 7.34 33.60
N ARG A 207 7.18 6.23 33.09
CA ARG A 207 6.47 5.25 32.26
C ARG A 207 5.29 4.62 32.98
N ALA A 208 5.51 4.20 34.22
CA ALA A 208 4.51 3.48 34.99
C ALA A 208 3.33 4.39 35.43
N GLY A 209 3.57 5.71 35.47
CA GLY A 209 2.55 6.72 35.72
C GLY A 209 2.09 6.78 37.19
N PRO A 210 1.14 7.67 37.51
CA PRO A 210 0.73 7.92 38.90
C PRO A 210 0.10 6.73 39.64
N SER A 211 -0.33 5.69 38.92
CA SER A 211 -1.11 4.56 39.45
C SER A 211 -0.30 3.29 39.73
N SER A 212 0.99 3.24 39.39
CA SER A 212 1.81 2.02 39.55
C SER A 212 2.48 1.88 40.93
N ALA A 213 2.30 2.86 41.83
CA ALA A 213 2.90 2.85 43.17
C ALA A 213 2.11 2.01 44.21
N CYS A 214 1.00 1.38 43.81
CA CYS A 214 0.12 0.62 44.73
C CYS A 214 0.25 -0.91 44.62
N SER A 215 1.38 -1.42 44.14
CA SER A 215 1.71 -2.85 44.26
C SER A 215 3.10 -2.97 44.86
N GLY A 216 3.17 -2.81 46.19
CA GLY A 216 4.29 -3.26 46.99
C GLY A 216 4.39 -4.79 47.00
N PRO A 217 5.54 -5.37 47.38
CA PRO A 217 5.73 -6.81 47.38
C PRO A 217 4.99 -7.43 48.58
N GLY A 218 4.03 -8.32 48.32
CA GLY A 218 3.43 -9.14 49.37
C GLY A 218 2.02 -9.65 49.09
N SER A 219 1.93 -10.81 48.43
CA SER A 219 1.07 -11.93 48.80
C SER A 219 1.48 -13.17 47.99
#